data_AF-A0A067RDC4-F1
#
_entry.id   AF-A0A067RDC4-F1
#
_cell.length_a   1.000
_cell.length_b   1.000
_cell.length_c   1.000
_cell.angle_alpha   90.00
_cell.angle_beta   90.00
_cell.angle_gamma   90.00
#
_symmetry.space_group_name_H-M   'P 1'
#
loop_
_entity.id
_entity.type
_entity.pdbx_description
1 polymer ?
#
loop_
_entity_poly.entity_id
_entity_poly.type
_entity_poly.pdbx_seq_one_letter_code
_entity_poly.pdbx_strand_id
1 'polypeptide(L)'
;MLISAFPHFIIFVFAARVHAYDSTLNDVRIQCNETFPISYEYDVHLMNFGSFPDESDQTSMCFIHCVMDKTGMMDTEGTFHKNTVVEKLQGFPNDTEIPDLEEIVEHCVTETDQEELCERAYGFGKCLMIEEIQRHGEAQEEE
;
A
#
# COMPACT_ATOMS: atom_id res chain seq x y z
N MET A 1 33.53 36.09 39.70
CA MET A 1 32.50 35.55 40.62
C MET A 1 31.27 36.43 40.41
N LEU A 2 30.12 36.02 39.88
CA LEU A 2 29.41 34.75 39.82
C LEU A 2 28.37 34.78 38.67
N ILE A 3 28.17 33.62 38.02
CA ILE A 3 26.95 33.06 37.42
C ILE A 3 26.31 33.77 36.19
N SER A 4 26.46 33.14 35.01
CA SER A 4 25.32 32.50 34.32
C SER A 4 25.82 31.49 33.28
N ALA A 5 25.85 30.22 33.66
CA ALA A 5 25.93 29.12 32.70
C ALA A 5 24.55 28.95 32.07
N PHE A 6 24.40 29.35 30.80
CA PHE A 6 23.31 28.86 29.96
C PHE A 6 23.88 27.78 29.04
N PRO A 7 23.53 26.50 29.25
CA PRO A 7 23.94 25.46 28.34
C PRO A 7 23.23 25.74 27.01
N HIS A 8 23.99 25.88 25.92
CA HIS A 8 23.45 25.80 24.56
C HIS A 8 23.10 24.35 24.27
N PHE A 9 22.15 23.81 25.04
CA PHE A 9 21.31 22.72 24.62
C PHE A 9 20.06 23.35 24.06
N ILE A 10 19.61 22.85 22.91
CA ILE A 10 18.39 23.25 22.18
C ILE A 10 18.64 24.44 21.23
N ILE A 11 18.94 24.13 19.97
CA ILE A 11 18.12 24.44 18.78
C ILE A 11 18.91 23.98 17.53
N PHE A 12 18.18 23.38 16.58
CA PHE A 12 18.61 22.72 15.32
C PHE A 12 18.94 21.22 15.33
N VAL A 13 18.04 20.39 15.88
CA VAL A 13 17.78 19.03 15.36
C VAL A 13 16.51 19.00 14.47
N PHE A 14 16.03 20.17 14.03
CA PHE A 14 14.82 20.28 13.22
C PHE A 14 15.07 21.04 11.91
N ALA A 15 16.03 20.57 11.12
CA ALA A 15 15.92 20.65 9.67
C ALA A 15 15.47 19.25 9.21
N ALA A 16 14.18 19.00 9.45
CA ALA A 16 13.25 18.71 8.38
C ALA A 16 13.54 17.34 7.76
N ARG A 17 12.76 16.35 8.23
CA ARG A 17 12.46 15.15 7.46
C ARG A 17 12.00 15.61 6.08
N VAL A 18 12.88 15.52 5.10
CA VAL A 18 12.52 15.73 3.70
C VAL A 18 11.47 14.66 3.40
N HIS A 19 10.27 15.10 3.02
CA HIS A 19 9.22 14.23 2.50
C HIS A 19 9.77 13.44 1.32
N ALA A 20 10.16 12.19 1.58
CA ALA A 20 10.38 11.16 0.56
C ALA A 20 9.15 10.27 0.59
N TYR A 21 8.01 10.78 0.13
CA TYR A 21 6.75 10.07 0.23
C TYR A 21 5.90 10.41 -1.01
N ASP A 22 6.16 9.67 -2.09
CA ASP A 22 5.29 9.34 -3.24
C ASP A 22 6.16 8.73 -4.37
N SER A 23 7.31 9.35 -4.68
CA SER A 23 8.23 8.83 -5.72
C SER A 23 8.67 7.38 -5.48
N THR A 24 8.72 6.96 -4.21
CA THR A 24 9.10 5.62 -3.79
C THR A 24 8.15 4.53 -4.25
N LEU A 25 6.83 4.77 -4.30
CA LEU A 25 5.87 3.74 -4.74
C LEU A 25 5.94 3.51 -6.24
N ASN A 26 6.03 4.59 -7.03
CA ASN A 26 6.19 4.49 -8.47
C ASN A 26 7.52 3.82 -8.86
N ASP A 27 8.62 4.18 -8.19
CA ASP A 27 9.93 3.55 -8.42
C ASP A 27 9.91 2.05 -8.09
N VAL A 28 9.19 1.63 -7.05
CA VAL A 28 9.01 0.22 -6.70
C VAL A 28 8.19 -0.50 -7.76
N ARG A 29 7.09 0.09 -8.24
CA ARG A 29 6.26 -0.49 -9.30
C ARG A 29 7.06 -0.72 -10.58
N ILE A 30 7.90 0.25 -10.99
CA ILE A 30 8.78 0.11 -12.15
C ILE A 30 9.70 -1.10 -11.98
N GLN A 31 10.38 -1.23 -10.84
CA GLN A 31 11.26 -2.37 -10.55
C GLN A 31 10.51 -3.71 -10.56
N CYS A 32 9.32 -3.76 -9.98
CA CYS A 32 8.51 -4.97 -9.98
C CYS A 32 8.05 -5.35 -11.38
N ASN A 33 7.70 -4.36 -12.21
CA ASN A 33 7.28 -4.59 -13.59
C ASN A 33 8.42 -5.13 -14.48
N GLU A 34 9.68 -4.85 -14.17
CA GLU A 34 10.83 -5.47 -14.86
C GLU A 34 10.91 -6.98 -14.62
N THR A 35 10.46 -7.46 -13.46
CA THR A 35 10.52 -8.88 -13.07
C THR A 35 9.20 -9.61 -13.33
N PHE A 36 8.09 -8.93 -13.09
CA PHE A 36 6.72 -9.42 -13.21
C PHE A 36 5.94 -8.44 -14.10
N PRO A 37 6.08 -8.55 -15.43
CA PRO A 37 5.47 -7.60 -16.34
C PRO A 37 3.95 -7.69 -16.28
N ILE A 38 3.29 -6.56 -16.05
CA ILE A 38 1.84 -6.43 -16.12
C ILE A 38 1.45 -5.34 -17.12
N SER A 39 0.28 -5.47 -17.72
CA SER A 39 -0.31 -4.39 -18.51
C SER A 39 -1.09 -3.44 -17.60
N TYR A 40 -1.28 -2.21 -18.08
CA TYR A 40 -2.12 -1.21 -17.39
C TYR A 40 -3.56 -1.69 -17.15
N GLU A 41 -4.06 -2.62 -17.97
CA GLU A 41 -5.40 -3.19 -17.83
C GLU A 41 -5.61 -3.89 -16.48
N TYR A 42 -4.55 -4.50 -15.93
CA TYR A 42 -4.62 -5.13 -14.60
C TYR A 42 -4.88 -4.12 -13.48
N ASP A 43 -4.25 -2.95 -13.54
CA ASP A 43 -4.50 -1.88 -12.56
C ASP A 43 -5.95 -1.38 -12.68
N VAL A 44 -6.42 -1.13 -13.91
CA VAL A 44 -7.79 -0.66 -14.17
C VAL A 44 -8.83 -1.65 -13.66
N HIS A 45 -8.62 -2.93 -13.91
CA HIS A 45 -9.56 -3.96 -13.48
C HIS A 45 -9.56 -4.13 -11.96
N LEU A 46 -8.38 -4.13 -11.33
CA LEU A 46 -8.29 -4.21 -9.88
C LEU A 46 -8.95 -3.00 -9.21
N MET A 47 -8.76 -1.79 -9.75
CA MET A 47 -9.34 -0.58 -9.18
C MET A 47 -10.85 -0.48 -9.34
N ASN A 48 -11.41 -0.92 -10.47
CA ASN A 48 -12.84 -0.77 -10.75
C ASN A 48 -13.69 -1.97 -10.35
N PHE A 49 -13.11 -3.17 -10.35
CA PHE A 49 -13.84 -4.43 -10.15
C PHE A 49 -13.28 -5.28 -9.01
N GLY A 50 -12.21 -4.83 -8.35
CA GLY A 50 -11.56 -5.58 -7.28
C GLY A 50 -10.97 -6.92 -7.74
N SER A 51 -10.73 -7.12 -9.04
CA SER A 51 -10.23 -8.39 -9.58
C SER A 51 -9.37 -8.17 -10.81
N PHE A 52 -8.55 -9.15 -11.17
CA PHE A 52 -7.77 -9.12 -12.41
C PHE A 52 -8.56 -9.69 -13.58
N PRO A 53 -8.25 -9.29 -14.84
CA PRO A 53 -8.93 -9.82 -16.02
C PRO A 53 -8.66 -11.32 -16.23
N ASP A 54 -7.49 -11.81 -15.81
CA ASP A 54 -7.12 -13.22 -15.81
C ASP A 54 -6.45 -13.61 -14.47
N GLU A 55 -7.23 -14.20 -13.56
CA GLU A 55 -6.73 -14.69 -12.26
C GLU A 55 -5.98 -16.03 -12.37
N SER A 56 -5.78 -16.59 -13.57
CA SER A 56 -4.88 -17.73 -13.76
C SER A 56 -3.42 -17.30 -14.00
N ASP A 57 -3.19 -16.02 -14.32
CA ASP A 57 -1.85 -15.47 -14.51
C ASP A 57 -1.19 -15.09 -13.17
N GLN A 58 -0.37 -16.02 -12.68
CA GLN A 58 0.45 -15.84 -11.48
C GLN A 58 1.43 -14.65 -11.57
N THR A 59 1.82 -14.23 -12.78
CA THR A 59 2.74 -13.08 -12.97
C THR A 59 2.15 -11.81 -12.37
N SER A 60 0.85 -11.59 -12.59
CA SER A 60 0.13 -10.42 -12.07
C SER A 60 0.01 -10.43 -10.54
N MET A 61 -0.21 -11.61 -9.95
CA MET A 61 -0.25 -11.79 -8.50
C MET A 61 1.14 -11.54 -7.89
N CYS A 62 2.19 -12.06 -8.52
CA CYS A 62 3.56 -11.86 -8.07
C CYS A 62 4.04 -10.42 -8.23
N PHE A 63 3.48 -9.65 -9.16
CA PHE A 63 3.69 -8.21 -9.20
C PHE A 63 3.17 -7.53 -7.93
N ILE A 64 1.96 -7.86 -7.46
CA ILE A 64 1.40 -7.33 -6.21
C ILE A 64 2.27 -7.71 -5.02
N HIS A 65 2.68 -8.97 -4.93
CA HIS A 65 3.60 -9.42 -3.89
C HIS A 65 4.93 -8.65 -3.90
N CYS A 66 5.55 -8.47 -5.08
CA CYS A 66 6.78 -7.70 -5.20
C CYS A 66 6.64 -6.26 -4.69
N VAL A 67 5.52 -5.60 -4.99
CA VAL A 67 5.25 -4.24 -4.50
C VAL A 67 5.12 -4.25 -2.98
N MET A 68 4.35 -5.19 -2.41
CA MET A 68 4.14 -5.28 -0.97
C MET A 68 5.43 -5.63 -0.20
N ASP A 69 6.27 -6.52 -0.73
CA ASP A 69 7.57 -6.86 -0.16
C ASP A 69 8.52 -5.66 -0.14
N LYS A 70 8.72 -5.02 -1.30
CA LYS A 70 9.63 -3.87 -1.42
C LYS A 70 9.20 -2.64 -0.63
N THR A 71 7.91 -2.51 -0.36
CA THR A 71 7.35 -1.41 0.45
C THR A 71 7.27 -1.75 1.93
N GLY A 72 7.53 -3.00 2.32
CA GLY A 72 7.40 -3.49 3.69
C GLY A 72 5.96 -3.62 4.16
N MET A 73 5.00 -3.74 3.25
CA MET A 73 3.60 -4.04 3.58
C MET A 73 3.40 -5.53 3.90
N MET A 74 4.19 -6.40 3.28
CA MET A 74 4.20 -7.84 3.51
C MET A 74 5.67 -8.29 3.57
N ASP A 75 6.04 -9.19 4.47
CA ASP A 75 7.39 -9.76 4.49
C ASP A 75 7.50 -11.04 3.64
N THR A 76 8.73 -11.57 3.53
CA THR A 76 9.02 -12.78 2.75
C THR A 76 8.38 -14.06 3.30
N GLU A 77 7.88 -14.04 4.53
CA GLU A 77 7.12 -15.13 5.13
C GLU A 77 5.60 -14.97 4.91
N GLY A 78 5.20 -13.86 4.29
CA GLY A 78 3.83 -13.51 3.98
C GLY A 78 3.06 -12.85 5.12
N THR A 79 3.76 -12.29 6.10
CA THR A 79 3.12 -11.56 7.19
C THR A 79 2.82 -10.12 6.77
N PHE A 80 1.55 -9.70 6.88
CA PHE A 80 1.16 -8.32 6.64
C PHE A 80 1.52 -7.39 7.81
N HIS A 81 2.18 -6.29 7.51
CA HIS A 81 2.51 -5.23 8.46
C HIS A 81 1.45 -4.13 8.40
N LYS A 82 0.31 -4.35 9.09
CA LYS A 82 -0.90 -3.49 9.04
C LYS A 82 -0.63 -1.99 9.13
N ASN A 83 0.21 -1.54 10.07
CA ASN A 83 0.55 -0.12 10.21
C ASN A 83 1.28 0.42 8.96
N THR A 84 2.19 -0.36 8.38
CA THR A 84 2.87 0.01 7.13
C THR A 84 1.90 0.03 5.97
N VAL A 85 0.96 -0.92 5.91
CA VAL A 85 -0.08 -0.93 4.88
C VAL A 85 -0.91 0.34 4.95
N VAL A 86 -1.44 0.69 6.14
CA VAL A 86 -2.22 1.90 6.35
C VAL A 86 -1.39 3.13 5.99
N GLU A 87 -0.15 3.23 6.48
CA GLU A 87 0.75 4.32 6.12
C GLU A 87 0.88 4.46 4.61
N LYS A 88 1.16 3.37 3.88
CA LYS A 88 1.43 3.39 2.43
C LYS A 88 0.18 3.61 1.56
N LEU A 89 -0.99 3.22 2.05
CA LEU A 89 -2.26 3.42 1.34
C LEU A 89 -2.91 4.76 1.68
N GLN A 90 -2.48 5.46 2.73
CA GLN A 90 -2.86 6.85 2.97
C GLN A 90 -2.42 7.71 1.79
N GLY A 91 -3.40 8.33 1.12
CA GLY A 91 -3.17 9.15 -0.05
C GLY A 91 -3.01 8.35 -1.35
N PHE A 92 -3.32 7.05 -1.37
CA PHE A 92 -3.30 6.26 -2.59
C PHE A 92 -4.73 6.00 -3.10
N PRO A 93 -5.02 6.19 -4.40
CA PRO A 93 -4.20 6.89 -5.40
C PRO A 93 -4.33 8.43 -5.27
N ASN A 94 -3.24 9.18 -5.50
CA ASN A 94 -3.22 10.66 -5.67
C ASN A 94 -3.78 11.49 -4.49
N ASP A 95 -3.23 11.32 -3.29
CA ASP A 95 -3.65 11.98 -2.05
C ASP A 95 -5.12 11.71 -1.64
N THR A 96 -5.73 10.64 -2.18
CA THR A 96 -7.08 10.22 -1.80
C THR A 96 -7.09 9.60 -0.41
N GLU A 97 -7.95 10.10 0.47
CA GLU A 97 -8.23 9.48 1.77
C GLU A 97 -9.21 8.33 1.58
N ILE A 98 -8.83 7.15 2.05
CA ILE A 98 -9.68 5.95 2.06
C ILE A 98 -10.39 5.92 3.44
N PRO A 99 -11.72 6.13 3.50
CA PRO A 99 -12.44 6.05 4.77
C PRO A 99 -12.33 4.63 5.34
N ASP A 100 -12.34 4.51 6.67
CA ASP A 100 -12.31 3.22 7.38
C ASP A 100 -11.13 2.28 7.00
N LEU A 101 -10.05 2.83 6.41
CA LEU A 101 -8.91 2.06 5.91
C LEU A 101 -8.32 1.10 6.95
N GLU A 102 -8.18 1.51 8.20
CA GLU A 102 -7.66 0.64 9.27
C GLU A 102 -8.57 -0.58 9.51
N GLU A 103 -9.89 -0.40 9.47
CA GLU A 103 -10.87 -1.48 9.65
C GLU A 103 -10.84 -2.42 8.44
N ILE A 104 -10.81 -1.87 7.23
CA ILE A 104 -10.72 -2.64 5.99
C ILE A 104 -9.43 -3.48 5.98
N VAL A 105 -8.29 -2.89 6.35
CA VAL A 105 -7.01 -3.61 6.46
C VAL A 105 -7.09 -4.74 7.48
N GLU A 106 -7.67 -4.50 8.66
CA GLU A 106 -7.83 -5.53 9.69
C GLU A 106 -8.68 -6.71 9.19
N HIS A 107 -9.80 -6.41 8.52
CA HIS A 107 -10.67 -7.41 7.93
C HIS A 107 -9.92 -8.22 6.86
N CYS A 108 -9.30 -7.56 5.90
CA CYS A 108 -8.66 -8.23 4.76
C CYS A 108 -7.44 -9.06 5.16
N VAL A 109 -6.67 -8.66 6.17
CA VAL A 109 -5.60 -9.51 6.71
C VAL A 109 -6.17 -10.79 7.32
N THR A 110 -7.36 -10.73 7.94
CA THR A 110 -8.00 -11.88 8.58
C THR A 110 -8.58 -12.87 7.56
N GLU A 111 -9.16 -12.36 6.47
CA GLU A 111 -9.77 -13.20 5.41
C GLU A 111 -8.75 -13.83 4.46
N THR A 112 -7.50 -13.36 4.46
CA THR A 112 -6.47 -13.85 3.52
C THR A 112 -5.76 -15.11 4.06
N ASP A 113 -6.06 -16.27 3.47
CA ASP A 113 -5.60 -17.59 3.94
C ASP A 113 -4.70 -18.36 2.95
N GLN A 114 -4.54 -17.88 1.71
CA GLN A 114 -3.81 -18.56 0.62
C GLN A 114 -2.37 -18.90 1.01
N GLU A 115 -1.88 -20.12 0.86
CA GLU A 115 -0.51 -20.47 1.30
C GLU A 115 0.61 -19.85 0.44
N GLU A 116 0.38 -19.72 -0.87
CA GLU A 116 1.35 -19.17 -1.82
C GLU A 116 1.44 -17.64 -1.68
N LEU A 117 2.66 -17.08 -1.75
CA LEU A 117 2.92 -15.67 -1.39
C LEU A 117 2.32 -14.69 -2.41
N CYS A 118 2.40 -14.97 -3.70
CA CYS A 118 1.78 -14.17 -4.74
C CYS A 118 0.25 -14.19 -4.61
N GLU A 119 -0.34 -15.37 -4.43
CA GLU A 119 -1.77 -15.54 -4.21
C GLU A 119 -2.24 -14.85 -2.92
N ARG A 120 -1.48 -14.94 -1.82
CA ARG A 120 -1.76 -14.24 -0.56
C ARG A 120 -1.74 -12.72 -0.75
N ALA A 121 -0.70 -12.18 -1.37
CA ALA A 121 -0.61 -10.75 -1.62
C ALA A 121 -1.76 -10.25 -2.51
N TYR A 122 -2.10 -11.04 -3.53
CA TYR A 122 -3.23 -10.75 -4.40
C TYR A 122 -4.57 -10.82 -3.67
N GLY A 123 -4.81 -11.87 -2.88
CA GLY A 123 -6.03 -12.05 -2.10
C GLY A 123 -6.29 -10.86 -1.16
N PHE A 124 -5.23 -10.39 -0.50
CA PHE A 124 -5.29 -9.18 0.31
C PHE A 124 -5.63 -7.94 -0.52
N GLY A 125 -4.92 -7.68 -1.62
CA GLY A 125 -5.19 -6.53 -2.50
C GLY A 125 -6.59 -6.54 -3.12
N LYS A 126 -7.08 -7.71 -3.51
CA LYS A 126 -8.45 -7.96 -3.98
C LYS A 126 -9.48 -7.62 -2.90
N CYS A 127 -9.29 -8.11 -1.68
CA CYS A 127 -10.18 -7.80 -0.56
C CYS A 127 -10.24 -6.29 -0.31
N LEU A 128 -9.10 -5.59 -0.26
CA LEU A 128 -9.06 -4.14 -0.05
C LEU A 128 -9.93 -3.38 -1.06
N MET A 129 -9.75 -3.69 -2.35
CA MET A 129 -10.50 -3.00 -3.41
C MET A 129 -11.98 -3.35 -3.39
N ILE A 130 -12.34 -4.61 -3.10
CA ILE A 130 -13.75 -5.01 -2.98
C ILE A 130 -14.43 -4.30 -1.81
N GLU A 131 -13.79 -4.25 -0.64
CA GLU A 131 -14.32 -3.55 0.53
C GLU A 131 -14.48 -2.05 0.24
N GLU A 132 -13.49 -1.43 -0.40
CA GLU A 132 -13.57 -0.01 -0.76
C GLU A 132 -14.70 0.27 -1.75
N ILE A 133 -14.85 -0.55 -2.80
CA ILE A 133 -15.94 -0.43 -3.77
C ILE A 133 -17.30 -0.65 -3.10
N GLN A 134 -17.43 -1.63 -2.20
CA GLN A 134 -18.71 -1.93 -1.56
C GLN A 134 -19.11 -0.90 -0.51
N ARG A 135 -18.15 -0.35 0.24
CA ARG A 135 -18.40 0.64 1.28
C ARG A 135 -18.56 2.05 0.71
N HIS A 136 -17.82 2.39 -0.34
CA HIS A 136 -17.68 3.78 -0.82
C HIS A 136 -17.90 3.97 -2.33
N GLY A 137 -18.09 2.89 -3.11
CA GLY A 137 -18.25 2.96 -4.57
C GLY A 137 -19.56 3.61 -5.06
N GLU A 138 -20.54 3.85 -4.17
CA GLU A 138 -21.80 4.52 -4.52
C GLU A 138 -21.68 6.07 -4.61
N ALA A 139 -20.50 6.65 -4.35
CA ALA A 139 -20.31 8.11 -4.40
C ALA A 139 -19.90 8.68 -5.78
N GLN A 140 -19.80 7.84 -6.83
CA GLN A 140 -19.31 8.28 -8.16
C GLN A 140 -20.37 8.26 -9.29
N GLU A 141 -21.66 8.04 -8.98
CA GLU A 141 -22.77 8.17 -9.95
C GLU A 141 -23.60 9.46 -9.74
N GLU A 142 -22.98 10.62 -9.58
CA GLU A 142 -23.67 11.91 -9.82
C GLU A 142 -22.72 12.91 -10.48
N GLU A 143 -22.65 12.90 -11.82
CA GLU A 143 -22.58 14.11 -12.67
C GLU A 143 -22.92 13.81 -14.14
#